data_AF-A0A975R4E0-F1
#
_entry.id   AF-A0A975R4E0-F1
#
_cell.length_a   1.000
_cell.length_b   1.000
_cell.length_c   1.000
_cell.angle_alpha   90.00
_cell.angle_beta   90.00
_cell.angle_gamma   90.00
#
_symmetry.space_group_name_H-M   'P 1'
#
loop_
_entity.id
_entity.type
_entity.pdbx_description
1 polymer ?
#
loop_
_entity_poly.entity_id
_entity_poly.type
_entity_poly.pdbx_seq_one_letter_code
_entity_poly.pdbx_strand_id
1 'polypeptide(L)'
;MDEKGIKDRLPAGLAARIASLRIDQERLTLVLNGSGLSASDREAMEAAIRQALEGLEGIESAAVAIMAERTRRRIVAIGSGKGGVGKSTLTANLAVALKRAGVKVGVVDADVYGPSQPRLLASEKKKPQAKDERLQPVTGTLNIPMLSMGHLAPPGKALAWRGPMAGGALTQLVDADWGDTELLLIDLPPGTGDVQLTMVQKHKPDGAVIVSTPQDLALIDAARAGQLFETAKVPVIGLVENMAGYACPHCGEISDPFGQGGVEKFAAALDLPFLGRIPLTPSIRVASDAGTPPAAGDGDEADAFAAIARQLAEWLEAQG
;
A
#
# COMPACT_ATOMS: atom_id res chain seq x y z
N MET A 1 18.58 -42.27 -14.07
CA MET A 1 17.10 -42.21 -14.06
C MET A 1 16.62 -41.21 -15.11
N ASP A 2 15.41 -41.34 -15.67
CA ASP A 2 14.86 -40.40 -16.67
C ASP A 2 13.89 -39.35 -16.05
N GLU A 3 13.49 -38.33 -16.81
CA GLU A 3 12.61 -37.26 -16.31
C GLU A 3 11.25 -37.77 -15.81
N LYS A 4 10.77 -38.89 -16.37
CA LYS A 4 9.47 -39.48 -16.02
C LYS A 4 9.52 -40.11 -14.64
N GLY A 5 10.58 -40.87 -14.35
CA GLY A 5 10.81 -41.45 -13.02
C GLY A 5 10.96 -40.40 -11.91
N ILE A 6 11.48 -39.22 -12.23
CA ILE A 6 11.55 -38.10 -11.28
C ILE A 6 10.17 -37.55 -10.99
N LYS A 7 9.34 -37.32 -12.02
CA LYS A 7 7.98 -36.78 -11.87
C LYS A 7 7.09 -37.70 -11.03
N ASP A 8 7.23 -39.02 -11.18
CA ASP A 8 6.44 -40.01 -10.46
C ASP A 8 6.79 -40.11 -8.96
N ARG A 9 7.97 -39.65 -8.55
CA ARG A 9 8.36 -39.57 -7.13
C ARG A 9 7.91 -38.29 -6.43
N LEU A 10 7.56 -37.25 -7.17
CA LEU A 10 7.13 -35.99 -6.57
C LEU A 10 5.76 -36.16 -5.87
N PRO A 11 5.54 -35.48 -4.73
CA PRO A 11 4.23 -35.44 -4.09
C PRO A 11 3.10 -35.04 -5.05
N ALA A 12 1.90 -35.60 -4.83
CA ALA A 12 0.76 -35.44 -5.71
C ALA A 12 0.45 -33.96 -5.99
N GLY A 13 0.23 -33.62 -7.27
CA GLY A 13 -0.10 -32.26 -7.72
C GLY A 13 1.11 -31.35 -8.00
N LEU A 14 2.34 -31.73 -7.61
CA LEU A 14 3.53 -30.92 -7.87
C LEU A 14 4.05 -31.01 -9.31
N ALA A 15 3.77 -32.11 -10.01
CA ALA A 15 4.15 -32.27 -11.41
C ALA A 15 3.61 -31.15 -12.31
N ALA A 16 2.41 -30.64 -12.01
CA ALA A 16 1.78 -29.53 -12.73
C ALA A 16 2.45 -28.17 -12.47
N ARG A 17 3.27 -28.06 -11.43
CA ARG A 17 4.00 -26.84 -11.07
C ARG A 17 5.43 -26.81 -11.59
N ILE A 18 5.92 -27.86 -12.26
CA ILE A 18 7.30 -27.90 -12.78
C ILE A 18 7.45 -26.86 -13.90
N ALA A 19 8.29 -25.86 -13.68
CA ALA A 19 8.67 -24.86 -14.68
C ALA A 19 9.84 -25.36 -15.54
N SER A 20 10.82 -26.02 -14.93
CA SER A 20 11.90 -26.68 -15.65
C SER A 20 12.45 -27.86 -14.85
N LEU A 21 12.80 -28.93 -15.54
CA LEU A 21 13.53 -30.07 -14.99
C LEU A 21 14.70 -30.34 -15.93
N ARG A 22 15.92 -30.41 -15.38
CA ARG A 22 17.13 -30.73 -16.15
C ARG A 22 17.98 -31.71 -15.37
N ILE A 23 18.54 -32.68 -16.08
CA ILE A 23 19.53 -33.60 -15.56
C ILE A 23 20.79 -33.36 -16.38
N ASP A 24 21.87 -32.95 -15.72
CA ASP A 24 23.20 -32.82 -16.32
C ASP A 24 24.16 -33.72 -15.56
N GLN A 25 24.65 -34.75 -16.25
CA GLN A 25 25.41 -35.85 -15.66
C GLN A 25 24.66 -36.47 -14.47
N GLU A 26 25.11 -36.20 -13.25
CA GLU A 26 24.56 -36.71 -11.98
C GLU A 26 23.93 -35.60 -11.14
N ARG A 27 23.67 -34.42 -11.74
CA ARG A 27 22.99 -33.30 -11.08
C ARG A 27 21.60 -33.10 -11.62
N LEU A 28 20.62 -33.13 -10.72
CA LEU A 28 19.24 -32.75 -11.00
C LEU A 28 19.02 -31.29 -10.64
N THR A 29 18.50 -30.50 -11.57
CA THR A 29 17.95 -29.16 -11.32
C THR A 29 16.45 -29.19 -11.54
N LEU A 30 15.67 -28.91 -10.50
CA LEU A 30 14.22 -28.85 -10.53
C LEU A 30 13.74 -27.46 -10.12
N VAL A 31 13.05 -26.80 -11.04
CA VAL A 31 12.44 -25.47 -10.82
C VAL A 31 10.93 -25.62 -10.84
N LEU A 32 10.26 -25.15 -9.78
CA LEU A 32 8.79 -25.16 -9.68
C LEU A 32 8.21 -23.75 -9.58
N ASN A 33 6.99 -23.58 -10.08
CA ASN A 33 6.19 -22.39 -9.92
C ASN A 33 5.53 -22.36 -8.53
N GLY A 34 6.05 -21.47 -7.69
CA GLY A 34 5.57 -21.20 -6.33
C GLY A 34 4.50 -20.12 -6.22
N SER A 35 3.95 -19.65 -7.33
CA SER A 35 2.93 -18.60 -7.33
C SER A 35 1.69 -19.05 -6.55
N GLY A 36 1.15 -18.14 -5.75
CA GLY A 36 0.04 -18.40 -4.84
C GLY A 36 0.41 -19.10 -3.52
N LEU A 37 1.68 -19.45 -3.30
CA LEU A 37 2.15 -20.05 -2.04
C LEU A 37 2.74 -19.00 -1.10
N SER A 38 2.47 -19.11 0.21
CA SER A 38 3.16 -18.33 1.23
C SER A 38 4.64 -18.73 1.34
N ALA A 39 5.46 -17.93 2.03
CA ALA A 39 6.87 -18.27 2.25
C ALA A 39 7.02 -19.60 3.01
N SER A 40 6.20 -19.82 4.04
CA SER A 40 6.20 -21.07 4.82
C SER A 40 5.74 -22.27 3.99
N ASP A 41 4.76 -22.11 3.11
CA ASP A 41 4.32 -23.19 2.22
C ASP A 41 5.40 -23.57 1.20
N ARG A 42 6.18 -22.58 0.73
CA ARG A 42 7.31 -22.83 -0.17
C ARG A 42 8.43 -23.59 0.54
N GLU A 43 8.78 -23.23 1.77
CA GLU A 43 9.77 -23.96 2.56
C GLU A 43 9.33 -25.40 2.82
N ALA A 44 8.07 -25.60 3.23
CA ALA A 44 7.50 -26.92 3.43
C ALA A 44 7.49 -27.76 2.14
N MET A 45 7.15 -27.13 1.01
CA MET A 45 7.17 -27.76 -0.31
C MET A 45 8.59 -28.12 -0.75
N GLU A 46 9.56 -27.22 -0.58
CA GLU A 46 10.96 -27.49 -0.92
C GLU A 46 11.51 -28.67 -0.11
N ALA A 47 11.24 -28.70 1.20
CA ALA A 47 11.65 -29.80 2.07
C ALA A 47 11.05 -31.15 1.62
N ALA A 48 9.74 -31.17 1.30
CA ALA A 48 9.07 -32.38 0.83
C ALA A 48 9.64 -32.88 -0.51
N ILE A 49 9.98 -31.96 -1.43
CA ILE A 49 10.58 -32.30 -2.72
C ILE A 49 12.00 -32.84 -2.53
N ARG A 50 12.82 -32.19 -1.69
CA ARG A 50 14.19 -32.66 -1.39
C ARG A 50 14.15 -34.08 -0.85
N GLN A 51 13.28 -34.35 0.11
CA GLN A 51 13.09 -35.68 0.68
C GLN A 51 12.66 -36.72 -0.37
N ALA A 52 11.74 -36.36 -1.28
CA ALA A 52 11.27 -37.26 -2.34
C ALA A 52 12.36 -37.60 -3.38
N LEU A 53 13.35 -36.71 -3.54
CA LEU A 53 14.45 -36.84 -4.49
C LEU A 53 15.73 -37.43 -3.86
N GLU A 54 15.72 -37.77 -2.57
CA GLU A 54 16.84 -38.47 -1.93
C GLU A 54 16.99 -39.91 -2.45
N GLY A 55 18.24 -40.37 -2.59
CA GLY A 55 18.55 -41.75 -2.96
C GLY A 55 18.16 -42.13 -4.39
N LEU A 56 18.13 -41.16 -5.31
CA LEU A 56 17.90 -41.43 -6.72
C LEU A 56 19.13 -42.07 -7.37
N GLU A 57 18.93 -43.23 -8.00
CA GLU A 57 20.02 -43.92 -8.72
C GLU A 57 20.50 -43.08 -9.91
N GLY A 58 21.81 -42.77 -9.90
CA GLY A 58 22.47 -41.96 -10.92
C GLY A 58 22.33 -40.45 -10.74
N ILE A 59 21.89 -39.98 -9.56
CA ILE A 59 21.87 -38.56 -9.21
C ILE A 59 22.61 -38.38 -7.88
N GLU A 60 23.77 -37.71 -7.91
CA GLU A 60 24.57 -37.40 -6.71
C GLU A 60 24.06 -36.15 -5.99
N SER A 61 23.43 -35.22 -6.71
CA SER A 61 22.92 -33.98 -6.10
C SER A 61 21.65 -33.45 -6.78
N ALA A 62 20.75 -32.91 -5.97
CA ALA A 62 19.52 -32.28 -6.41
C ALA A 62 19.44 -30.82 -5.93
N ALA A 63 19.36 -29.89 -6.88
CA ALA A 63 19.06 -28.49 -6.65
C ALA A 63 17.56 -28.25 -6.93
N VAL A 64 16.82 -27.85 -5.89
CA VAL A 64 15.40 -27.51 -5.99
C VAL A 64 15.27 -26.00 -5.81
N ALA A 65 14.59 -25.35 -6.74
CA ALA A 65 14.26 -23.93 -6.65
C ALA A 65 12.76 -23.73 -6.87
N ILE A 66 12.08 -23.08 -5.92
CA ILE A 66 10.68 -22.70 -6.07
C ILE A 66 10.63 -21.21 -6.42
N MET A 67 10.34 -20.92 -7.68
CA MET A 67 10.16 -19.56 -8.17
C MET A 67 8.68 -19.21 -8.08
N ALA A 68 8.30 -18.35 -7.14
CA ALA A 68 7.03 -17.68 -7.26
C ALA A 68 7.18 -16.49 -8.19
N GLU A 69 6.18 -16.23 -9.03
CA GLU A 69 5.92 -14.85 -9.41
C GLU A 69 5.72 -14.12 -8.09
N ARG A 70 6.66 -13.23 -7.77
CA ARG A 70 6.40 -12.20 -6.78
C ARG A 70 5.32 -11.37 -7.45
N THR A 71 4.05 -11.59 -7.10
CA THR A 71 2.97 -10.68 -7.46
C THR A 71 3.52 -9.30 -7.11
N ARG A 72 3.75 -8.48 -8.14
CA ARG A 72 4.40 -7.19 -7.95
C ARG A 72 3.43 -6.38 -7.11
N ARG A 73 3.81 -6.15 -5.84
CA ARG A 73 3.03 -5.33 -4.92
C ARG A 73 2.90 -3.95 -5.54
N ARG A 74 1.65 -3.54 -5.79
CA ARG A 74 1.37 -2.23 -6.35
C ARG A 74 1.57 -1.18 -5.27
N ILE A 75 2.10 -0.03 -5.65
CA ILE A 75 2.34 1.09 -4.74
C ILE A 75 1.58 2.30 -5.25
N VAL A 76 0.68 2.84 -4.42
CA VAL A 76 -0.03 4.08 -4.70
C VAL A 76 0.41 5.12 -3.69
N ALA A 77 0.99 6.21 -4.18
CA ALA A 77 1.38 7.35 -3.36
C ALA A 77 0.17 8.25 -3.11
N ILE A 78 -0.09 8.60 -1.85
CA ILE A 78 -1.09 9.60 -1.48
C ILE A 78 -0.34 10.86 -1.09
N GLY A 79 -0.45 11.90 -1.92
CA GLY A 79 0.27 13.17 -1.78
C GLY A 79 -0.64 14.35 -1.50
N SER A 80 -0.07 15.41 -0.93
CA SER A 80 -0.73 16.71 -0.82
C SER A 80 0.28 17.84 -0.94
N GLY A 81 -0.16 18.97 -1.48
CA GLY A 81 0.67 20.15 -1.59
C GLY A 81 0.98 20.82 -0.24
N LYS A 82 0.05 20.74 0.70
CA LYS A 82 0.15 21.35 2.04
C LYS A 82 -0.27 20.38 3.14
N GLY A 83 0.13 20.69 4.36
CA GLY A 83 -0.32 20.00 5.57
C GLY A 83 -1.79 20.33 5.91
N GLY A 84 -2.46 19.43 6.63
CA GLY A 84 -3.81 19.68 7.16
C GLY A 84 -4.97 19.50 6.17
N VAL A 85 -4.74 19.07 4.93
CA VAL A 85 -5.82 18.80 3.95
C VAL A 85 -6.59 17.49 4.21
N GLY A 86 -6.27 16.75 5.27
CA GLY A 86 -6.88 15.46 5.59
C GLY A 86 -6.41 14.27 4.74
N LYS A 87 -5.23 14.38 4.13
CA LYS A 87 -4.54 13.30 3.40
C LYS A 87 -4.51 11.97 4.16
N SER A 88 -4.06 11.99 5.42
CA SER A 88 -3.95 10.76 6.23
C SER A 88 -5.32 10.13 6.53
N THR A 89 -6.33 10.95 6.82
CA THR A 89 -7.71 10.51 6.99
C THR A 89 -8.24 9.86 5.73
N LEU A 90 -7.99 10.45 4.56
CA LEU A 90 -8.35 9.88 3.27
C LEU A 90 -7.65 8.53 3.07
N THR A 91 -6.33 8.44 3.28
CA THR A 91 -5.56 7.19 3.13
C THR A 91 -6.10 6.06 4.00
N ALA A 92 -6.41 6.34 5.28
CA ALA A 92 -6.97 5.34 6.19
C ALA A 92 -8.34 4.85 5.72
N ASN A 93 -9.24 5.75 5.33
CA ASN A 93 -10.58 5.39 4.86
C ASN A 93 -10.53 4.65 3.51
N LEU A 94 -9.63 5.01 2.60
CA LEU A 94 -9.40 4.27 1.36
C LEU A 94 -8.92 2.85 1.63
N ALA A 95 -7.97 2.66 2.56
CA ALA A 95 -7.52 1.32 2.93
C ALA A 95 -8.67 0.47 3.49
N VAL A 96 -9.54 1.06 4.33
CA VAL A 96 -10.73 0.36 4.84
C VAL A 96 -11.70 0.01 3.72
N ALA A 97 -12.02 0.95 2.84
CA ALA A 97 -12.95 0.74 1.72
C ALA A 97 -12.43 -0.31 0.72
N LEU A 98 -11.15 -0.25 0.34
CA LEU A 98 -10.49 -1.24 -0.53
C LEU A 98 -10.49 -2.63 0.11
N LYS A 99 -10.19 -2.72 1.41
CA LYS A 99 -10.26 -3.98 2.14
C LYS A 99 -11.67 -4.56 2.14
N ARG A 100 -12.70 -3.74 2.37
CA ARG A 100 -14.11 -4.17 2.30
C ARG A 100 -14.49 -4.64 0.90
N ALA A 101 -13.88 -4.09 -0.14
CA ALA A 101 -14.02 -4.54 -1.52
C ALA A 101 -13.20 -5.81 -1.86
N GLY A 102 -12.49 -6.40 -0.88
CA GLY A 102 -11.71 -7.62 -1.06
C GLY A 102 -10.24 -7.42 -1.44
N VAL A 103 -9.77 -6.17 -1.55
CA VAL A 103 -8.38 -5.88 -1.88
C VAL A 103 -7.48 -6.12 -0.67
N LYS A 104 -6.38 -6.85 -0.86
CA LYS A 104 -5.35 -7.05 0.16
C LYS A 104 -4.46 -5.82 0.26
N VAL A 105 -4.92 -4.82 1.01
CA VAL A 105 -4.27 -3.50 1.13
C VAL A 105 -3.53 -3.32 2.45
N GLY A 106 -2.36 -2.69 2.38
CA GLY A 106 -1.58 -2.23 3.53
C GLY A 106 -1.29 -0.73 3.47
N VAL A 107 -0.95 -0.15 4.62
CA VAL A 107 -0.69 1.29 4.76
C VAL A 107 0.72 1.56 5.27
N VAL A 108 1.47 2.39 4.54
CA VAL A 108 2.75 2.95 4.98
C VAL A 108 2.54 4.41 5.35
N ASP A 109 2.80 4.76 6.60
CA ASP A 109 2.82 6.14 7.06
C ASP A 109 4.23 6.69 6.99
N ALA A 110 4.48 7.51 5.97
CA ALA A 110 5.75 8.15 5.70
C ALA A 110 5.82 9.57 6.28
N ASP A 111 4.77 10.06 6.95
CA ASP A 111 4.78 11.37 7.59
C ASP A 111 5.48 11.30 8.96
N VAL A 112 6.78 11.61 8.93
CA VAL A 112 7.64 11.58 10.11
C VAL A 112 7.29 12.68 11.13
N TYR A 113 6.78 13.81 10.66
CA TYR A 113 6.60 15.00 11.49
C TYR A 113 5.20 15.05 12.14
N GLY A 114 4.23 14.35 11.56
CA GLY A 114 2.88 14.23 12.09
C GLY A 114 2.25 12.87 11.82
N PRO A 115 2.87 11.75 12.29
CA PRO A 115 2.37 10.42 12.01
C PRO A 115 0.96 10.26 12.58
N SER A 116 0.00 10.05 11.70
CA SER A 116 -1.43 10.02 12.05
C SER A 116 -2.03 8.62 11.92
N GLN A 117 -1.44 7.77 11.07
CA GLN A 117 -1.99 6.45 10.77
C GLN A 117 -2.07 5.52 11.98
N PRO A 118 -1.11 5.49 12.91
CA PRO A 118 -1.24 4.66 14.11
C PRO A 118 -2.53 4.93 14.88
N ARG A 119 -2.97 6.19 14.94
CA ARG A 119 -4.22 6.57 15.60
C ARG A 119 -5.44 6.24 14.75
N LEU A 120 -5.42 6.62 13.48
CA LEU A 120 -6.52 6.40 12.55
C LEU A 120 -6.86 4.90 12.38
N LEU A 121 -5.87 4.02 12.54
CA LEU A 121 -6.03 2.57 12.42
C LEU A 121 -5.97 1.83 13.77
N ALA A 122 -6.03 2.55 14.90
CA ALA A 122 -6.05 1.99 16.26
C ALA A 122 -4.89 1.03 16.58
N SER A 123 -3.66 1.42 16.23
CA SER A 123 -2.44 0.64 16.41
C SER A 123 -1.35 1.33 17.25
N GLU A 124 -1.60 2.47 17.90
CA GLU A 124 -0.57 3.27 18.60
C GLU A 124 0.19 2.50 19.68
N LYS A 125 -0.46 1.51 20.30
CA LYS A 125 0.12 0.66 21.36
C LYS A 125 0.91 -0.52 20.81
N LYS A 126 0.92 -0.72 19.49
CA LYS A 126 1.60 -1.83 18.82
C LYS A 126 3.02 -1.43 18.47
N LYS A 127 3.92 -2.42 18.48
CA LYS A 127 5.31 -2.25 18.07
C LYS A 127 5.62 -3.26 16.97
N PRO A 128 6.04 -2.82 15.78
CA PRO A 128 6.56 -3.70 14.75
C PRO A 128 7.73 -4.51 15.29
N GLN A 129 7.74 -5.80 14.97
CA GLN A 129 8.87 -6.67 15.28
C GLN A 129 9.70 -6.84 14.02
N ALA A 130 11.00 -7.07 14.18
CA ALA A 130 11.86 -7.48 13.09
C ALA A 130 11.97 -9.02 13.10
N LYS A 131 11.76 -9.64 11.94
CA LYS A 131 12.02 -11.06 11.70
C LYS A 131 12.83 -11.15 10.41
N ASP A 132 13.94 -11.90 10.44
CA ASP A 132 14.85 -12.06 9.30
C ASP A 132 15.27 -10.70 8.68
N GLU A 133 15.65 -9.76 9.56
CA GLU A 133 16.04 -8.38 9.22
C GLU A 133 14.96 -7.51 8.57
N ARG A 134 13.73 -8.01 8.44
CA ARG A 134 12.58 -7.28 7.87
C ARG A 134 11.58 -6.93 8.95
N LEU A 135 11.04 -5.72 8.89
CA LEU A 135 9.93 -5.32 9.75
C LEU A 135 8.68 -6.12 9.39
N GLN A 136 7.90 -6.45 10.41
CA GLN A 136 6.60 -7.09 10.28
C GLN A 136 5.51 -6.04 10.57
N PRO A 137 4.57 -5.79 9.63
CA PRO A 137 3.48 -4.84 9.83
C PRO A 137 2.65 -5.17 11.07
N VAL A 138 2.15 -4.12 11.72
CA VAL A 138 1.21 -4.25 12.83
C VAL A 138 -0.21 -4.06 12.32
N THR A 139 -1.18 -4.61 13.06
CA THR A 139 -2.60 -4.42 12.79
C THR A 139 -3.30 -3.83 14.01
N GLY A 140 -4.24 -2.93 13.75
CA GLY A 140 -5.21 -2.48 14.75
C GLY A 140 -6.54 -3.22 14.65
N THR A 141 -7.61 -2.61 15.14
CA THR A 141 -8.95 -3.21 15.26
C THR A 141 -9.56 -3.64 13.93
N LEU A 142 -9.26 -2.92 12.85
CA LEU A 142 -9.77 -3.21 11.51
C LEU A 142 -8.90 -4.19 10.71
N ASN A 143 -7.86 -4.78 11.32
CA ASN A 143 -6.98 -5.77 10.70
C ASN A 143 -6.35 -5.33 9.36
N ILE A 144 -6.03 -4.04 9.22
CA ILE A 144 -5.28 -3.51 8.07
C ILE A 144 -3.79 -3.55 8.44
N PRO A 145 -2.94 -4.28 7.70
CA PRO A 145 -1.50 -4.26 7.92
C PRO A 145 -0.96 -2.85 7.74
N MET A 146 -0.18 -2.38 8.70
CA MET A 146 0.38 -1.04 8.61
C MET A 146 1.77 -0.91 9.25
N LEU A 147 2.54 0.04 8.72
CA LEU A 147 3.81 0.47 9.30
C LEU A 147 3.86 1.99 9.29
N SER A 148 4.48 2.56 10.32
CA SER A 148 4.57 4.01 10.48
C SER A 148 5.90 4.40 11.06
N MET A 149 6.40 5.54 10.61
CA MET A 149 7.49 6.26 11.27
C MET A 149 7.17 6.53 12.75
N GLY A 150 5.89 6.76 13.07
CA GLY A 150 5.42 6.93 14.44
C GLY A 150 5.57 5.69 15.33
N HIS A 151 5.60 4.48 14.76
CA HIS A 151 5.88 3.26 15.52
C HIS A 151 7.37 3.08 15.82
N LEU A 152 8.25 3.66 14.99
CA LEU A 152 9.70 3.61 15.17
C LEU A 152 10.19 4.68 16.16
N ALA A 153 9.42 5.75 16.35
CA ALA A 153 9.75 6.83 17.28
C ALA A 153 9.43 6.44 18.75
N PRO A 154 10.33 6.70 19.70
CA PRO A 154 10.03 6.58 21.12
C PRO A 154 8.91 7.56 21.53
N PRO A 155 7.92 7.15 22.35
CA PRO A 155 6.85 8.03 22.81
C PRO A 155 7.40 9.30 23.47
N GLY A 156 6.88 10.47 23.09
CA GLY A 156 7.20 11.75 23.72
C GLY A 156 8.57 12.36 23.37
N LYS A 157 9.32 11.78 22.41
CA LYS A 157 10.58 12.35 21.93
C LYS A 157 10.43 12.90 20.52
N ALA A 158 10.67 14.20 20.35
CA ALA A 158 10.87 14.79 19.03
C ALA A 158 12.21 14.26 18.47
N LEU A 159 12.14 13.31 17.54
CA LEU A 159 13.31 12.87 16.79
C LEU A 159 13.54 13.85 15.64
N ALA A 160 14.71 14.49 15.61
CA ALA A 160 15.14 15.28 14.47
C ALA A 160 15.63 14.35 13.35
N TRP A 161 14.70 13.84 12.55
CA TRP A 161 15.02 13.02 11.39
C TRP A 161 15.65 13.90 10.31
N ARG A 162 16.94 13.69 10.04
CA ARG A 162 17.63 14.29 8.88
C ARG A 162 17.18 13.58 7.60
N GLY A 163 17.15 14.29 6.47
CA GLY A 163 16.65 13.79 5.17
C GLY A 163 17.07 12.35 4.83
N PRO A 164 18.38 12.01 4.85
CA PRO A 164 18.83 10.65 4.56
C PRO A 164 18.31 9.58 5.53
N MET A 165 18.12 9.91 6.81
CA MET A 165 17.57 8.99 7.80
C MET A 165 16.09 8.72 7.54
N ALA A 166 15.32 9.78 7.22
CA ALA A 166 13.91 9.65 6.89
C ALA A 166 13.71 8.83 5.60
N GLY A 167 14.53 9.05 4.58
CA GLY A 167 14.52 8.24 3.36
C GLY A 167 14.90 6.77 3.59
N GLY A 168 15.91 6.51 4.42
CA GLY A 168 16.32 5.15 4.81
C GLY A 168 15.23 4.41 5.58
N ALA A 169 14.62 5.07 6.58
CA ALA A 169 13.50 4.49 7.32
C ALA A 169 12.30 4.22 6.41
N LEU A 170 11.98 5.11 5.46
CA LEU A 170 10.92 4.91 4.48
C LEU A 170 11.17 3.64 3.67
N THR A 171 12.40 3.46 3.20
CA THR A 171 12.81 2.27 2.45
C THR A 171 12.56 1.01 3.28
N GLN A 172 12.93 1.02 4.57
CA GLN A 172 12.66 -0.11 5.48
C GLN A 172 11.18 -0.40 5.68
N LEU A 173 10.32 0.63 5.74
CA LEU A 173 8.87 0.43 5.88
C LEU A 173 8.28 -0.19 4.60
N VAL A 174 8.67 0.30 3.42
CA VAL A 174 8.17 -0.21 2.14
C VAL A 174 8.69 -1.62 1.86
N ASP A 175 9.98 -1.85 2.13
CA ASP A 175 10.65 -3.15 1.97
C ASP A 175 10.43 -4.09 3.16
N ALA A 176 9.47 -3.81 4.04
CA ALA A 176 9.05 -4.71 5.10
C ALA A 176 8.47 -6.03 4.53
N ASP A 177 8.24 -6.99 5.41
CA ASP A 177 7.54 -8.22 5.06
C ASP A 177 6.02 -8.02 5.16
N TRP A 178 5.42 -7.62 4.05
CA TRP A 178 3.98 -7.36 3.96
C TRP A 178 3.12 -8.61 3.71
N GLY A 179 3.69 -9.81 3.80
CA GLY A 179 2.96 -11.06 3.57
C GLY A 179 2.24 -11.08 2.22
N ASP A 180 0.93 -11.35 2.24
CA ASP A 180 0.07 -11.45 1.06
C ASP A 180 -0.58 -10.13 0.63
N THR A 181 -0.18 -8.99 1.22
CA THR A 181 -0.60 -7.66 0.77
C THR A 181 -0.26 -7.47 -0.71
N GLU A 182 -1.22 -7.03 -1.51
CA GLU A 182 -1.11 -6.81 -2.96
C GLU A 182 -0.95 -5.33 -3.32
N LEU A 183 -1.48 -4.43 -2.48
CA LEU A 183 -1.45 -2.98 -2.66
C LEU A 183 -0.93 -2.27 -1.40
N LEU A 184 0.03 -1.35 -1.57
CA LEU A 184 0.42 -0.41 -0.52
C LEU A 184 -0.07 0.99 -0.85
N LEU A 185 -0.79 1.59 0.10
CA LEU A 185 -1.03 3.03 0.12
C LEU A 185 0.07 3.70 0.94
N ILE A 186 0.80 4.62 0.32
CA ILE A 186 1.87 5.37 0.97
C ILE A 186 1.36 6.77 1.32
N ASP A 187 1.16 7.02 2.61
CA ASP A 187 0.79 8.33 3.12
C ASP A 187 2.03 9.23 3.22
N LEU A 188 2.28 10.03 2.19
CA LEU A 188 3.49 10.86 2.10
C LEU A 188 3.43 12.07 3.03
N PRO A 189 4.56 12.63 3.49
CA PRO A 189 4.54 13.94 4.14
C PRO A 189 4.05 15.04 3.17
N PRO A 190 3.54 16.17 3.67
CA PRO A 190 3.11 17.28 2.81
C PRO A 190 4.30 17.92 2.07
N GLY A 191 4.03 18.47 0.87
CA GLY A 191 5.00 19.25 0.09
C GLY A 191 5.75 18.44 -0.97
N THR A 192 7.04 18.74 -1.18
CA THR A 192 7.94 18.08 -2.15
C THR A 192 9.33 17.83 -1.53
N GLY A 193 9.38 17.17 -0.37
CA GLY A 193 10.60 16.96 0.43
C GLY A 193 11.38 15.65 0.13
N ASP A 194 12.48 15.45 0.85
CA ASP A 194 13.42 14.32 0.65
C ASP A 194 12.77 12.94 0.70
N VAL A 195 11.74 12.76 1.55
CA VAL A 195 11.00 11.49 1.69
C VAL A 195 10.25 11.15 0.40
N GLN A 196 9.62 12.14 -0.24
CA GLN A 196 8.87 11.93 -1.49
C GLN A 196 9.82 11.68 -2.66
N LEU A 197 10.96 12.40 -2.70
CA LEU A 197 12.02 12.14 -3.67
C LEU A 197 12.57 10.72 -3.50
N THR A 198 12.84 10.30 -2.27
CA THR A 198 13.32 8.94 -1.98
C THR A 198 12.29 7.88 -2.42
N MET A 199 11.01 8.08 -2.11
CA MET A 199 9.93 7.18 -2.53
C MET A 199 9.94 6.99 -4.05
N VAL A 200 9.97 8.10 -4.78
CA VAL A 200 9.96 8.10 -6.23
C VAL A 200 11.23 7.46 -6.82
N GLN A 201 12.39 7.78 -6.29
CA GLN A 201 13.68 7.30 -6.80
C GLN A 201 13.94 5.82 -6.50
N LYS A 202 13.51 5.33 -5.34
CA LYS A 202 13.80 3.96 -4.88
C LYS A 202 12.70 2.96 -5.21
N HIS A 203 11.44 3.35 -5.04
CA HIS A 203 10.31 2.42 -5.16
C HIS A 203 9.41 2.71 -6.36
N LYS A 204 9.49 3.92 -6.93
CA LYS A 204 8.69 4.42 -8.06
C LYS A 204 7.22 3.93 -8.00
N PRO A 205 6.32 4.69 -7.36
CA PRO A 205 4.91 4.33 -7.26
C PRO A 205 4.30 4.02 -8.64
N ASP A 206 3.35 3.08 -8.65
CA ASP A 206 2.56 2.76 -9.84
C ASP A 206 1.64 3.91 -10.23
N GLY A 207 1.16 4.67 -9.26
CA GLY A 207 0.43 5.92 -9.48
C GLY A 207 0.34 6.76 -8.22
N ALA A 208 -0.20 7.97 -8.37
CA ALA A 208 -0.38 8.92 -7.27
C ALA A 208 -1.82 9.46 -7.20
N VAL A 209 -2.37 9.56 -5.99
CA VAL A 209 -3.60 10.30 -5.69
C VAL A 209 -3.22 11.60 -4.99
N ILE A 210 -3.72 12.73 -5.49
CA ILE A 210 -3.44 14.05 -4.91
C ILE A 210 -4.65 14.53 -4.12
N VAL A 211 -4.43 14.89 -2.86
CA VAL A 211 -5.46 15.41 -1.95
C VAL A 211 -5.31 16.92 -1.82
N SER A 212 -6.41 17.64 -1.99
CA SER A 212 -6.47 19.08 -1.77
C SER A 212 -7.82 19.50 -1.19
N THR A 213 -7.95 20.79 -0.88
CA THR A 213 -9.21 21.41 -0.43
C THR A 213 -9.69 22.43 -1.46
N PRO A 214 -10.97 22.84 -1.45
CA PRO A 214 -11.53 23.72 -2.51
C PRO A 214 -10.91 25.13 -2.61
N GLN A 215 -9.99 25.50 -1.72
CA GLN A 215 -9.40 26.84 -1.63
C GLN A 215 -8.34 27.06 -2.71
N ASP A 216 -8.35 28.23 -3.36
CA ASP A 216 -7.43 28.58 -4.45
C ASP A 216 -5.93 28.40 -4.09
N LEU A 217 -5.52 28.78 -2.87
CA LEU A 217 -4.13 28.61 -2.43
C LEU A 217 -3.72 27.13 -2.35
N ALA A 218 -4.66 26.24 -2.00
CA ALA A 218 -4.42 24.80 -1.94
C ALA A 218 -4.20 24.20 -3.34
N LEU A 219 -4.77 24.81 -4.39
CA LEU A 219 -4.63 24.33 -5.77
C LEU A 219 -3.21 24.57 -6.31
N ILE A 220 -2.58 25.69 -5.96
CA ILE A 220 -1.18 25.96 -6.30
C ILE A 220 -0.27 24.91 -5.67
N ASP A 221 -0.52 24.56 -4.42
CA ASP A 221 0.25 23.54 -3.72
C ASP A 221 0.01 22.14 -4.33
N ALA A 222 -1.23 21.82 -4.71
CA ALA A 222 -1.55 20.58 -5.43
C ALA A 222 -0.83 20.50 -6.79
N ALA A 223 -0.72 21.62 -7.51
CA ALA A 223 0.05 21.70 -8.76
C ALA A 223 1.52 21.33 -8.54
N ARG A 224 2.15 21.88 -7.49
CA ARG A 224 3.54 21.57 -7.14
C ARG A 224 3.72 20.10 -6.76
N ALA A 225 2.79 19.54 -5.99
CA ALA A 225 2.81 18.11 -5.68
C ALA A 225 2.69 17.25 -6.96
N GLY A 226 1.84 17.66 -7.91
CA GLY A 226 1.69 17.00 -9.21
C GLY A 226 2.98 17.03 -10.05
N GLN A 227 3.68 18.17 -10.09
CA GLN A 227 4.93 18.32 -10.85
C GLN A 227 6.01 17.32 -10.43
N LEU A 228 6.08 16.96 -9.15
CA LEU A 228 7.01 15.93 -8.67
C LEU A 228 6.75 14.59 -9.36
N PHE A 229 5.49 14.14 -9.38
CA PHE A 229 5.10 12.88 -9.99
C PHE A 229 5.21 12.90 -11.52
N GLU A 230 4.89 14.03 -12.14
CA GLU A 230 5.08 14.23 -13.58
C GLU A 230 6.56 14.11 -13.98
N THR A 231 7.45 14.83 -13.29
CA THR A 231 8.91 14.76 -13.51
C THR A 231 9.44 13.35 -13.33
N ALA A 232 8.86 12.63 -12.37
CA ALA A 232 9.18 11.24 -12.05
C ALA A 232 8.58 10.20 -13.01
N LYS A 233 7.71 10.62 -13.94
CA LYS A 233 6.92 9.75 -14.80
C LYS A 233 6.10 8.73 -13.98
N VAL A 234 5.48 9.21 -12.91
CA VAL A 234 4.48 8.49 -12.11
C VAL A 234 3.10 9.03 -12.52
N PRO A 235 2.17 8.19 -12.99
CA PRO A 235 0.87 8.66 -13.43
C PRO A 235 0.05 9.16 -12.24
N VAL A 236 -0.60 10.30 -12.41
CA VAL A 236 -1.58 10.81 -11.45
C VAL A 236 -2.90 10.10 -11.72
N ILE A 237 -3.31 9.24 -10.78
CA ILE A 237 -4.57 8.48 -10.83
C ILE A 237 -5.76 9.44 -10.77
N GLY A 238 -5.63 10.49 -9.95
CA GLY A 238 -6.58 11.58 -9.93
C GLY A 238 -6.48 12.42 -8.67
N LEU A 239 -7.35 13.42 -8.61
CA LEU A 239 -7.44 14.37 -7.51
C LEU A 239 -8.68 14.11 -6.65
N VAL A 240 -8.53 14.28 -5.34
CA VAL A 240 -9.63 14.24 -4.36
C VAL A 240 -9.78 15.60 -3.72
N GLU A 241 -11.01 16.14 -3.75
CA GLU A 241 -11.38 17.34 -3.01
C GLU A 241 -11.88 16.94 -1.62
N ASN A 242 -11.06 17.17 -0.59
CA ASN A 242 -11.45 16.93 0.78
C ASN A 242 -12.00 18.21 1.43
N MET A 243 -12.79 18.04 2.49
CA MET A 243 -13.47 19.14 3.20
C MET A 243 -14.38 19.95 2.25
N ALA A 244 -15.02 19.27 1.31
CA ALA A 244 -15.89 19.85 0.30
C ALA A 244 -17.29 20.08 0.87
N GLY A 245 -17.61 21.32 1.19
CA GLY A 245 -18.85 21.67 1.87
C GLY A 245 -18.88 21.19 3.34
N TYR A 246 -19.79 21.79 4.09
CA TYR A 246 -20.08 21.50 5.49
C TYR A 246 -21.56 21.17 5.61
N ALA A 247 -21.87 19.91 5.92
CA ALA A 247 -23.22 19.48 6.22
C ALA A 247 -23.56 19.87 7.66
N CYS A 248 -24.48 20.83 7.84
CA CYS A 248 -24.88 21.28 9.16
C CYS A 248 -25.58 20.14 9.91
N PRO A 249 -25.07 19.71 11.09
CA PRO A 249 -25.67 18.60 11.83
C PRO A 249 -27.02 18.94 12.46
N HIS A 250 -27.42 20.23 12.46
CA HIS A 250 -28.68 20.69 13.05
C HIS A 250 -29.82 20.84 12.03
N CYS A 251 -29.53 21.31 10.82
CA CYS A 251 -30.56 21.57 9.79
C CYS A 251 -30.38 20.76 8.50
N GLY A 252 -29.24 20.08 8.30
CA GLY A 252 -28.95 19.31 7.09
C GLY A 252 -28.56 20.15 5.87
N GLU A 253 -28.59 21.49 5.96
CA GLU A 253 -28.13 22.36 4.88
C GLU A 253 -26.62 22.19 4.65
N ILE A 254 -26.23 22.18 3.38
CA ILE A 254 -24.83 22.17 2.96
C ILE A 254 -24.41 23.63 2.73
N SER A 255 -23.31 24.02 3.36
CA SER A 255 -22.65 25.31 3.12
C SER A 255 -21.24 25.10 2.62
N ASP A 256 -20.72 25.98 1.78
CA ASP A 256 -19.37 25.86 1.20
C ASP A 256 -18.45 26.96 1.74
N PRO A 257 -18.03 26.92 3.02
CA PRO A 257 -17.24 27.99 3.65
C PRO A 257 -15.87 28.18 2.99
N PHE A 258 -15.40 27.19 2.22
CA PHE A 258 -14.12 27.19 1.55
C PHE A 258 -14.24 27.21 0.02
N GLY A 259 -15.44 27.45 -0.51
CA GLY A 259 -15.76 27.28 -1.92
C GLY A 259 -16.07 25.83 -2.29
N GLN A 260 -16.44 25.62 -3.54
CA GLN A 260 -16.87 24.32 -4.06
C GLN A 260 -16.28 24.06 -5.45
N GLY A 261 -15.79 22.83 -5.68
CA GLY A 261 -15.35 22.37 -6.99
C GLY A 261 -14.08 23.05 -7.50
N GLY A 262 -13.27 23.64 -6.61
CA GLY A 262 -11.98 24.23 -6.96
C GLY A 262 -11.02 23.17 -7.51
N VAL A 263 -10.97 22.01 -6.86
CA VAL A 263 -10.11 20.89 -7.26
C VAL A 263 -10.63 20.22 -8.53
N GLU A 264 -11.94 20.11 -8.70
CA GLU A 264 -12.53 19.55 -9.93
C GLU A 264 -12.23 20.42 -11.16
N LYS A 265 -12.41 21.75 -11.03
CA LYS A 265 -12.04 22.70 -12.10
C LYS A 265 -10.55 22.65 -12.40
N PHE A 266 -9.72 22.55 -11.36
CA PHE A 266 -8.28 22.45 -11.50
C PHE A 266 -7.85 21.14 -12.19
N ALA A 267 -8.45 20.01 -11.82
CA ALA A 267 -8.24 18.72 -12.47
C ALA A 267 -8.59 18.81 -13.97
N ALA A 268 -9.75 19.39 -14.31
CA ALA A 268 -10.16 19.60 -15.70
C ALA A 268 -9.19 20.52 -16.46
N ALA A 269 -8.69 21.59 -15.84
CA ALA A 269 -7.73 22.51 -16.46
C ALA A 269 -6.38 21.87 -16.77
N LEU A 270 -6.00 20.82 -16.04
CA LEU A 270 -4.76 20.07 -16.23
C LEU A 270 -4.95 18.73 -16.95
N ASP A 271 -6.16 18.43 -17.43
CA ASP A 271 -6.51 17.14 -18.04
C ASP A 271 -6.19 15.94 -17.12
N LEU A 272 -6.45 16.12 -15.82
CA LEU A 272 -6.26 15.10 -14.80
C LEU A 272 -7.60 14.53 -14.32
N PRO A 273 -7.69 13.23 -13.96
CA PRO A 273 -8.92 12.66 -13.44
C PRO A 273 -9.32 13.28 -12.10
N PHE A 274 -10.63 13.44 -11.89
CA PHE A 274 -11.21 13.84 -10.61
C PHE A 274 -11.92 12.64 -9.98
N LEU A 275 -11.45 12.19 -8.80
CA LEU A 275 -11.95 10.99 -8.16
C LEU A 275 -13.17 11.25 -7.28
N GLY A 276 -13.39 12.49 -6.86
CA GLY A 276 -14.58 12.87 -6.11
C GLY A 276 -14.32 13.78 -4.92
N ARG A 277 -15.37 13.93 -4.11
CA ARG A 277 -15.44 14.86 -2.97
C ARG A 277 -15.68 14.11 -1.68
N ILE A 278 -15.02 14.55 -0.61
CA ILE A 278 -15.30 14.11 0.76
C ILE A 278 -15.82 15.33 1.55
N PRO A 279 -17.03 15.25 2.15
CA PRO A 279 -17.59 16.37 2.88
C PRO A 279 -16.86 16.63 4.20
N LEU A 280 -16.89 17.88 4.67
CA LEU A 280 -16.44 18.20 6.02
C LEU A 280 -17.56 17.92 7.02
N THR A 281 -17.48 16.81 7.76
CA THR A 281 -18.43 16.49 8.83
C THR A 281 -17.71 16.26 10.17
N PRO A 282 -18.32 16.65 11.29
CA PRO A 282 -17.78 16.34 12.61
C PRO A 282 -17.66 14.83 12.89
N SER A 283 -18.59 14.04 12.35
CA SER A 283 -18.63 12.58 12.45
C SER A 283 -17.38 11.94 11.85
N ILE A 284 -16.93 12.37 10.67
CA ILE A 284 -15.69 11.87 10.05
C ILE A 284 -14.51 12.07 11.01
N ARG A 285 -14.39 13.27 11.59
CA ARG A 285 -13.30 13.59 12.53
C ARG A 285 -13.38 12.72 13.78
N VAL A 286 -14.54 12.68 14.44
CA VAL A 286 -14.72 11.95 15.70
C VAL A 286 -14.45 10.46 15.53
N ALA A 287 -15.00 9.85 14.47
CA ALA A 287 -14.85 8.44 14.19
C ALA A 287 -13.38 8.08 13.81
N SER A 288 -12.74 8.93 12.99
CA SER A 288 -11.33 8.75 12.63
C SER A 288 -10.39 8.91 13.83
N ASP A 289 -10.62 9.93 14.67
CA ASP A 289 -9.85 10.18 15.90
C ASP A 289 -9.97 9.04 16.93
N ALA A 290 -11.05 8.27 16.85
CA ALA A 290 -11.33 7.09 17.68
C ALA A 290 -10.80 5.77 17.10
N GLY A 291 -10.14 5.81 15.92
CA GLY A 291 -9.63 4.62 15.26
C GLY A 291 -10.70 3.75 14.61
N THR A 292 -11.88 4.34 14.31
CA THR A 292 -12.98 3.73 13.58
C THR A 292 -13.32 4.59 12.36
N PRO A 293 -12.48 4.62 11.31
CA PRO A 293 -12.72 5.41 10.10
C PRO A 293 -14.15 5.20 9.55
N PRO A 294 -14.84 6.26 9.11
CA PRO A 294 -16.22 6.17 8.56
C PRO A 294 -16.42 5.08 7.51
N ALA A 295 -15.42 4.84 6.66
CA ALA A 295 -15.45 3.77 5.67
C ALA A 295 -15.61 2.35 6.25
N ALA A 296 -15.49 2.16 7.57
CA ALA A 296 -15.75 0.89 8.25
C ALA A 296 -17.26 0.63 8.49
N GLY A 297 -18.07 1.69 8.50
CA GLY A 297 -19.53 1.62 8.68
C GLY A 297 -20.27 1.79 7.36
N ASP A 298 -21.55 2.16 7.42
CA ASP A 298 -22.40 2.37 6.24
C ASP A 298 -22.96 3.80 6.22
N GLY A 299 -23.51 4.21 5.08
CA GLY A 299 -24.12 5.53 4.86
C GLY A 299 -23.24 6.47 4.04
N ASP A 300 -23.73 7.69 3.82
CA ASP A 300 -23.20 8.65 2.85
C ASP A 300 -21.69 8.92 3.00
N GLU A 301 -21.18 8.99 4.24
CA GLU A 301 -19.76 9.20 4.50
C GLU A 301 -18.91 8.00 4.06
N ALA A 302 -19.37 6.78 4.33
CA ALA A 302 -18.69 5.56 3.91
C ALA A 302 -18.76 5.40 2.38
N ASP A 303 -19.89 5.73 1.79
CA ASP A 303 -20.13 5.64 0.35
C ASP A 303 -19.23 6.59 -0.45
N ALA A 304 -18.96 7.78 0.08
CA ALA A 304 -18.03 8.73 -0.54
C ALA A 304 -16.61 8.14 -0.65
N PHE A 305 -16.09 7.50 0.41
CA PHE A 305 -14.80 6.82 0.37
C PHE A 305 -14.83 5.56 -0.51
N ALA A 306 -15.92 4.79 -0.48
CA ALA A 306 -16.09 3.61 -1.31
C ALA A 306 -16.11 3.95 -2.81
N ALA A 307 -16.70 5.09 -3.20
CA ALA A 307 -16.71 5.56 -4.58
C ALA A 307 -15.31 5.90 -5.10
N ILE A 308 -14.47 6.55 -4.28
CA ILE A 308 -13.08 6.85 -4.62
C ILE A 308 -12.25 5.55 -4.68
N ALA A 309 -12.47 4.64 -3.72
CA ALA A 309 -11.79 3.35 -3.69
C ALA A 309 -12.11 2.48 -4.91
N ARG A 310 -13.37 2.48 -5.39
CA ARG A 310 -13.76 1.79 -6.63
C ARG A 310 -13.01 2.33 -7.85
N GLN A 311 -13.00 3.64 -8.05
CA GLN A 311 -12.26 4.25 -9.17
C GLN A 311 -10.75 3.96 -9.10
N LEU A 312 -10.17 3.95 -7.90
CA LEU A 312 -8.77 3.56 -7.73
C LEU A 312 -8.55 2.07 -8.10
N ALA A 313 -9.44 1.18 -7.68
CA ALA A 313 -9.35 -0.25 -8.02
C ALA A 313 -9.50 -0.48 -9.53
N GLU A 314 -10.49 0.15 -10.17
CA GLU A 314 -10.70 0.10 -11.62
C GLU A 314 -9.47 0.63 -12.39
N TRP A 315 -8.87 1.71 -11.91
CA TRP A 315 -7.62 2.22 -12.49
C TRP A 315 -6.48 1.22 -12.36
N LEU A 316 -6.32 0.58 -11.20
CA LEU A 316 -5.27 -0.42 -10.97
C LEU A 316 -5.45 -1.65 -11.87
N GLU A 317 -6.69 -2.11 -12.06
CA GLU A 317 -7.06 -3.20 -12.96
C GLU A 317 -6.77 -2.85 -14.42
N ALA A 318 -7.07 -1.62 -14.86
CA ALA A 318 -6.80 -1.18 -16.24
C ALA A 318 -5.30 -1.08 -16.58
N GLN A 319 -4.42 -1.07 -15.58
CA GLN A 319 -2.96 -0.98 -15.73
C GLN A 319 -2.26 -2.34 -15.63
N GLY A 320 -3.01 -3.46 -15.66
CA GLY A 320 -2.52 -4.83 -15.46
C GLY A 320 -3.06 -5.80 -16.48
#